data_AF-A0A2D6RIG4-F1
#
_entry.id   AF-A0A2D6RIG4-F1
#
_cell.length_a   1.000
_cell.length_b   1.000
_cell.length_c   1.000
_cell.angle_alpha   90.00
_cell.angle_beta   90.00
_cell.angle_gamma   90.00
#
_symmetry.space_group_name_H-M   'P 1'
#
loop_
_entity.id
_entity.type
_entity.pdbx_description
1 polymer ?
#
loop_
_entity_poly.entity_id
_entity_poly.type
_entity_poly.pdbx_seq_one_letter_code
_entity_poly.pdbx_strand_id
1 'polypeptide(L)'
;MAKKYNPRKGCHLSKEQAQRYGSRIAELMKTGKVTASDVLTDAKRRSSPLNGFFEWDDSVAGEKYRSKQATYLLTNIVEVVEVEGVRTPVRSFFSVNQEPRKEGVYVTVKEATTKPKYRTELLERIITHLENTTSLMKLFQYYEK
;
A
#
# COMPACT_ATOMS: atom_id res chain seq x y z
N MET A 1 -15.57 -8.77 -24.98
CA MET A 1 -16.16 -8.42 -23.67
C MET A 1 -15.33 -7.30 -23.04
N ALA A 2 -15.95 -6.27 -22.45
CA ALA A 2 -15.21 -5.19 -21.80
C ALA A 2 -14.42 -5.73 -20.58
N LYS A 3 -13.16 -5.32 -20.43
CA LYS A 3 -12.32 -5.74 -19.30
C LYS A 3 -12.91 -5.23 -17.99
N LYS A 4 -13.17 -6.15 -17.06
CA LYS A 4 -13.71 -5.82 -15.73
C LYS A 4 -12.58 -5.49 -14.75
N TYR A 5 -12.69 -4.37 -14.06
CA TYR A 5 -11.74 -3.97 -13.01
C TYR A 5 -12.42 -4.02 -11.65
N ASN A 6 -11.73 -4.58 -10.66
CA ASN A 6 -12.20 -4.67 -9.28
C ASN A 6 -11.16 -4.06 -8.34
N PRO A 7 -11.59 -3.43 -7.23
CA PRO A 7 -10.67 -2.94 -6.22
C PRO A 7 -9.93 -4.10 -5.56
N ARG A 8 -8.67 -3.88 -5.17
CA ARG A 8 -7.95 -4.82 -4.31
C ARG A 8 -8.67 -4.92 -2.95
N LYS A 9 -8.75 -6.12 -2.37
CA LYS A 9 -9.29 -6.33 -1.02
C LYS A 9 -8.60 -5.38 -0.02
N GLY A 10 -9.38 -4.64 0.74
CA GLY A 10 -8.90 -3.71 1.76
C GLY A 10 -8.46 -2.32 1.26
N CYS A 11 -8.56 -2.01 -0.03
CA CYS A 11 -8.37 -0.64 -0.51
C CYS A 11 -9.67 0.19 -0.38
N HIS A 12 -9.55 1.51 -0.41
CA HIS A 12 -10.67 2.45 -0.25
C HIS A 12 -11.43 2.74 -1.55
N LEU A 13 -11.11 2.05 -2.66
CA LEU A 13 -11.84 2.22 -3.92
C LEU A 13 -13.12 1.38 -3.92
N SER A 14 -14.24 1.98 -4.31
CA SER A 14 -15.46 1.24 -4.62
C SER A 14 -15.32 0.43 -5.91
N LYS A 15 -16.25 -0.53 -6.15
CA LYS A 15 -16.27 -1.29 -7.42
C LYS A 15 -16.51 -0.38 -8.62
N GLU A 16 -17.40 0.59 -8.45
CA GLU A 16 -17.77 1.59 -9.45
C GLU A 16 -16.57 2.49 -9.76
N GLN A 17 -15.85 2.97 -8.73
CA GLN A 17 -14.63 3.76 -8.89
C GLN A 17 -13.53 2.97 -9.60
N ALA A 18 -13.29 1.72 -9.17
CA ALA A 18 -12.28 0.85 -9.79
C ALA A 18 -12.58 0.61 -11.27
N GLN A 19 -13.83 0.35 -11.62
CA GLN A 19 -14.25 0.20 -13.02
C GLN A 19 -14.07 1.50 -13.81
N ARG A 20 -14.52 2.63 -13.26
CA ARG A 20 -14.41 3.95 -13.90
C ARG A 20 -12.96 4.34 -14.18
N TYR A 21 -12.10 4.26 -13.17
CA TYR A 21 -10.69 4.66 -13.29
C TYR A 21 -9.90 3.66 -14.15
N GLY A 22 -10.14 2.36 -13.97
CA GLY A 22 -9.51 1.31 -14.77
C GLY A 22 -9.81 1.43 -16.26
N SER A 23 -11.06 1.72 -16.63
CA SER A 23 -11.43 1.98 -18.02
C SER A 23 -10.68 3.17 -18.61
N ARG A 24 -10.60 4.30 -17.87
CA ARG A 24 -9.89 5.49 -18.35
C ARG A 24 -8.39 5.26 -18.51
N ILE A 25 -7.75 4.59 -17.54
CA ILE A 25 -6.32 4.25 -17.63
C ILE A 25 -6.07 3.31 -18.81
N ALA A 26 -6.97 2.34 -19.06
CA ALA A 26 -6.85 1.46 -20.23
C ALA A 26 -6.96 2.20 -21.57
N GLU A 27 -7.75 3.26 -21.64
CA GLU A 27 -7.76 4.15 -22.82
C GLU A 27 -6.43 4.88 -22.99
N LEU A 28 -5.86 5.42 -21.90
CA LEU A 28 -4.54 6.06 -21.93
C LEU A 28 -3.44 5.07 -22.34
N MET A 29 -3.55 3.79 -21.96
CA MET A 29 -2.61 2.73 -22.32
C MET A 29 -2.69 2.30 -23.79
N LYS A 30 -3.68 2.73 -24.59
CA LYS A 30 -3.75 2.36 -26.02
C LYS A 30 -2.53 2.82 -26.83
N THR A 31 -1.78 3.80 -26.31
CA THR A 31 -0.49 4.26 -26.86
C THR A 31 0.69 3.37 -26.47
N GLY A 32 0.46 2.30 -25.71
CA GLY A 32 1.44 1.30 -25.31
C GLY A 32 1.71 1.31 -23.81
N LYS A 33 2.32 2.39 -23.30
CA LYS A 33 2.69 2.54 -21.89
C LYS A 33 2.05 3.80 -21.31
N VAL A 34 1.73 3.76 -20.02
CA VAL A 34 1.22 4.92 -19.28
C VAL A 34 2.12 5.14 -18.07
N THR A 35 2.52 6.39 -17.85
CA THR A 35 3.26 6.82 -16.66
C THR A 35 2.32 7.48 -15.65
N ALA A 36 2.78 7.63 -14.40
CA ALA A 36 2.03 8.41 -13.41
C ALA A 36 1.82 9.87 -13.85
N SER A 37 2.77 10.43 -14.62
CA SER A 37 2.68 11.78 -15.17
C SER A 37 1.54 11.91 -16.19
N ASP A 38 1.35 10.90 -17.04
CA ASP A 38 0.26 10.87 -18.02
C ASP A 38 -1.10 10.80 -17.32
N VAL A 39 -1.20 9.98 -16.28
CA VAL A 39 -2.41 9.87 -15.44
C VAL A 39 -2.72 11.21 -14.77
N LEU A 40 -1.71 11.88 -14.19
CA LEU A 40 -1.88 13.19 -13.56
C LEU A 40 -2.29 14.26 -14.59
N THR A 41 -1.65 14.25 -15.77
CA THR A 41 -1.96 15.18 -16.87
C THR A 41 -3.40 14.99 -17.34
N ASP A 42 -3.87 13.76 -17.47
CA ASP A 42 -5.27 13.48 -17.76
C ASP A 42 -6.19 13.99 -16.66
N ALA A 43 -5.87 13.66 -15.40
CA ALA A 43 -6.68 13.98 -14.23
C ALA A 43 -6.80 15.49 -13.96
N LYS A 44 -5.83 16.31 -14.38
CA LYS A 44 -5.91 17.79 -14.27
C LYS A 44 -7.12 18.37 -14.98
N ARG A 45 -7.63 17.70 -16.03
CA ARG A 45 -8.85 18.12 -16.72
C ARG A 45 -10.05 17.85 -15.82
N ARG A 46 -10.84 18.88 -15.51
CA ARG A 46 -12.07 18.74 -14.68
C ARG A 46 -13.08 17.73 -15.24
N SER A 47 -13.11 17.54 -16.56
CA SER A 47 -13.95 16.54 -17.23
C SER A 47 -13.38 15.12 -17.18
N SER A 48 -12.12 14.93 -16.78
CA SER A 48 -11.54 13.59 -16.66
C SER A 48 -12.26 12.81 -15.56
N PRO A 49 -12.63 11.54 -15.81
CA PRO A 49 -13.08 10.62 -14.78
C PRO A 49 -12.12 10.49 -13.60
N LEU A 50 -10.83 10.76 -13.79
CA LEU A 50 -9.79 10.63 -12.76
C LEU A 50 -9.68 11.86 -11.86
N ASN A 51 -10.25 13.01 -12.26
CA ASN A 51 -10.03 14.29 -11.57
C ASN A 51 -10.39 14.23 -10.08
N GLY A 52 -11.55 13.65 -9.76
CA GLY A 52 -12.04 13.54 -8.39
C GLY A 52 -11.30 12.53 -7.52
N PHE A 53 -10.30 11.81 -8.06
CA PHE A 53 -9.43 10.96 -7.25
C PHE A 53 -8.29 11.74 -6.59
N PHE A 54 -7.89 12.88 -7.16
CA PHE A 54 -6.74 13.66 -6.70
C PHE A 54 -7.15 14.78 -5.75
N GLU A 55 -6.27 15.07 -4.79
CA GLU A 55 -6.31 16.29 -4.00
C GLU A 55 -5.67 17.42 -4.81
N TRP A 56 -6.41 18.50 -5.03
CA TRP A 56 -5.95 19.65 -5.82
C TRP A 56 -5.66 20.89 -4.97
N ASP A 57 -5.99 20.86 -3.69
CA ASP A 57 -5.53 21.87 -2.75
C ASP A 57 -4.08 21.56 -2.34
N ASP A 58 -3.14 22.40 -2.75
CA ASP A 58 -1.71 22.22 -2.49
C ASP A 58 -1.37 22.22 -0.99
N SER A 59 -2.14 22.93 -0.16
CA SER A 59 -1.91 22.94 1.29
C SER A 59 -2.24 21.57 1.89
N VAL A 60 -3.39 21.01 1.52
CA VAL A 60 -3.84 19.68 1.94
C VAL A 60 -2.95 18.59 1.35
N ALA A 61 -2.61 18.69 0.07
CA ALA A 61 -1.73 17.76 -0.61
C ALA A 61 -0.33 17.77 0.01
N GLY A 62 0.21 18.95 0.33
CA GLY A 62 1.51 19.13 0.97
C GLY A 62 1.56 18.52 2.37
N GLU A 63 0.51 18.70 3.18
CA GLU A 63 0.41 18.06 4.49
C GLU A 63 0.34 16.52 4.38
N LYS A 64 -0.53 16.00 3.50
CA LYS A 64 -0.62 14.56 3.21
C LYS A 64 0.73 14.00 2.74
N TYR A 65 1.49 14.75 1.94
CA TYR A 65 2.82 14.35 1.48
C TYR A 65 3.85 14.31 2.62
N ARG A 66 3.87 15.33 3.50
CA ARG A 66 4.73 15.32 4.70
C ARG A 66 4.40 14.15 5.63
N SER A 67 3.12 13.81 5.81
CA SER A 67 2.71 12.62 6.57
C SER A 67 3.26 11.32 5.96
N LYS A 68 3.27 11.20 4.61
CA LYS A 68 3.92 10.08 3.92
C LYS A 68 5.44 10.06 4.14
N GLN A 69 6.10 11.23 4.14
CA GLN A 69 7.54 11.32 4.47
C GLN A 69 7.83 10.88 5.91
N ALA A 70 6.99 11.27 6.88
CA ALA A 70 7.10 10.79 8.26
C ALA A 70 6.94 9.26 8.35
N THR A 71 5.97 8.70 7.63
CA THR A 71 5.80 7.25 7.51
C THR A 71 7.03 6.58 6.89
N TYR A 72 7.66 7.21 5.89
CA TYR A 72 8.90 6.70 5.30
C TYR A 72 10.01 6.58 6.34
N LEU A 73 10.23 7.61 7.17
CA LEU A 73 11.21 7.56 8.26
C LEU A 73 10.93 6.41 9.23
N LEU A 74 9.68 6.29 9.70
CA LEU A 74 9.27 5.25 10.66
C LEU A 74 9.41 3.84 10.11
N THR A 75 9.24 3.64 8.80
CA THR A 75 9.23 2.30 8.20
C THR A 75 10.58 1.85 7.63
N ASN A 76 11.55 2.75 7.46
CA ASN A 76 12.85 2.43 6.83
C ASN A 76 14.06 2.51 7.78
N ILE A 77 13.88 2.89 9.05
CA ILE A 77 14.94 2.79 10.06
C ILE A 77 15.03 1.34 10.56
N VAL A 78 16.25 0.80 10.53
CA VAL A 78 16.55 -0.57 10.96
C VAL A 78 17.54 -0.57 12.12
N GLU A 79 17.40 -1.56 12.99
CA GLU A 79 18.38 -1.92 14.03
C GLU A 79 18.86 -3.35 13.79
N VAL A 80 20.08 -3.65 14.24
CA VAL A 80 20.67 -4.98 14.12
C VAL A 80 20.42 -5.71 15.43
N VAL A 81 19.65 -6.81 15.37
CA VAL A 81 19.39 -7.70 16.51
C VAL A 81 20.10 -9.03 16.30
N GLU A 82 20.44 -9.70 17.39
CA GLU A 82 21.00 -11.05 17.35
C GLU A 82 19.89 -12.08 17.55
N VAL A 83 19.71 -12.97 16.57
CA VAL A 83 18.72 -14.05 16.61
C VAL A 83 19.46 -15.34 16.33
N GLU A 84 19.46 -16.26 17.30
CA GLU A 84 20.16 -17.55 17.19
C GLU A 84 21.64 -17.43 16.77
N GLY A 85 22.34 -16.41 17.30
CA GLY A 85 23.74 -16.12 16.96
C GLY A 85 23.96 -15.39 15.63
N VAL A 86 22.89 -15.05 14.91
CA VAL A 86 22.94 -14.35 13.62
C VAL A 86 22.50 -12.90 13.77
N ARG A 87 23.38 -11.97 13.36
CA ARG A 87 23.07 -10.54 13.30
C ARG A 87 22.12 -10.26 12.14
N THR A 88 20.88 -9.94 12.48
CA THR A 88 19.78 -9.74 11.53
C THR A 88 19.32 -8.29 11.56
N PRO A 89 19.35 -7.55 10.43
CA PRO A 89 18.75 -6.23 10.35
C PRO A 89 17.22 -6.36 10.39
N VAL A 90 16.59 -5.69 11.35
CA VAL A 90 15.13 -5.65 11.50
C VAL A 90 14.67 -4.20 11.59
N ARG A 91 13.46 -3.91 11.15
CA ARG A 91 12.87 -2.58 11.33
C ARG A 91 12.80 -2.23 12.81
N SER A 92 13.21 -1.03 13.19
CA SER A 92 13.13 -0.57 14.58
C SER A 92 11.69 -0.31 15.04
N PHE A 93 10.80 0.07 14.11
CA PHE A 93 9.42 0.44 14.41
C PHE A 93 8.38 -0.33 13.59
N PHE A 94 7.31 -0.75 14.27
CA PHE A 94 6.18 -1.49 13.71
C PHE A 94 4.87 -0.78 13.97
N SER A 95 4.00 -0.73 12.95
CA SER A 95 2.65 -0.19 13.08
C SER A 95 1.70 -1.26 13.61
N VAL A 96 1.03 -0.96 14.72
CA VAL A 96 0.08 -1.83 15.43
C VAL A 96 -1.21 -1.07 15.73
N ASN A 97 -2.31 -1.79 15.91
CA ASN A 97 -3.58 -1.18 16.30
C ASN A 97 -3.64 -1.01 17.82
N GLN A 98 -3.91 0.23 18.28
CA GLN A 98 -4.04 0.54 19.70
C GLN A 98 -5.38 1.21 19.99
N GLU A 99 -6.29 0.48 20.65
CA GLU A 99 -7.53 1.04 21.18
C GLU A 99 -7.24 2.12 22.25
N PRO A 100 -8.00 3.23 22.29
CA PRO A 100 -9.16 3.57 21.46
C PRO A 100 -8.81 4.33 20.16
N ARG A 101 -7.53 4.42 19.79
CA ARG A 101 -7.11 5.14 18.58
C ARG A 101 -7.49 4.31 17.35
N LYS A 102 -8.24 4.93 16.44
CA LYS A 102 -8.57 4.34 15.13
C LYS A 102 -7.38 4.28 14.18
N GLU A 103 -6.36 5.09 14.43
CA GLU A 103 -5.14 5.14 13.63
C GLU A 103 -4.06 4.23 14.22
N GLY A 104 -3.32 3.55 13.34
CA GLY A 104 -2.21 2.71 13.75
C GLY A 104 -1.12 3.53 14.43
N VAL A 105 -0.62 3.05 15.56
CA VAL A 105 0.51 3.65 16.27
C VAL A 105 1.79 2.90 15.94
N TYR A 106 2.94 3.57 16.05
CA TYR A 106 4.24 2.92 15.89
C TYR A 106 4.81 2.58 17.26
N VAL A 107 5.24 1.33 17.42
CA VAL A 107 5.91 0.81 18.62
C VAL A 107 7.28 0.25 18.25
N THR A 108 8.16 0.15 19.24
CA THR A 108 9.50 -0.43 19.04
C THR A 108 9.42 -1.92 18.72
N VAL A 109 10.45 -2.49 18.06
CA VAL A 109 10.53 -3.93 17.81
C VAL A 109 10.46 -4.76 19.10
N LYS A 110 11.03 -4.25 20.20
CA LYS A 110 10.94 -4.87 21.52
C LYS A 110 9.49 -4.97 21.99
N GLU A 111 8.72 -3.89 21.92
CA GLU A 111 7.31 -3.92 22.33
C GLU A 111 6.45 -4.75 21.39
N ALA A 112 6.71 -4.67 20.08
CA ALA A 112 6.03 -5.43 19.03
C ALA A 112 6.15 -6.94 19.25
N THR A 113 7.31 -7.41 19.71
CA THR A 113 7.60 -8.84 19.91
C THR A 113 7.24 -9.35 21.29
N THR A 114 7.26 -8.50 22.33
CA THR A 114 7.02 -8.91 23.73
C THR A 114 5.56 -8.78 24.17
N LYS A 115 4.80 -7.79 23.66
CA LYS A 115 3.38 -7.62 24.03
C LYS A 115 2.51 -8.62 23.24
N PRO A 116 1.77 -9.54 23.90
CA PRO A 116 1.04 -10.61 23.21
C PRO A 116 0.08 -10.11 22.13
N LYS A 117 -0.69 -9.05 22.41
CA LYS A 117 -1.65 -8.47 21.45
C LYS A 117 -0.97 -8.00 20.16
N TYR A 118 0.13 -7.25 20.27
CA TYR A 118 0.87 -6.73 19.11
C TYR A 118 1.56 -7.85 18.34
N ARG A 119 2.14 -8.82 19.06
CA ARG A 119 2.78 -9.97 18.44
C ARG A 119 1.79 -10.77 17.59
N THR A 120 0.61 -11.10 18.12
CA THR A 120 -0.43 -11.84 17.39
C THR A 120 -0.86 -11.08 16.13
N GLU A 121 -1.15 -9.78 16.26
CA GLU A 121 -1.54 -8.94 15.12
C GLU A 121 -0.47 -8.92 14.01
N LEU A 122 0.80 -8.77 14.38
CA LEU A 122 1.90 -8.72 13.41
C LEU A 122 2.12 -10.09 12.74
N LEU A 123 1.99 -11.19 13.48
CA LEU A 123 2.09 -12.54 12.92
C LEU A 123 0.97 -12.82 11.91
N GLU A 124 -0.28 -12.48 12.22
CA GLU A 124 -1.41 -12.62 11.29
C GLU A 124 -1.18 -11.84 10.00
N ARG A 125 -0.61 -10.62 10.12
CA ARG A 125 -0.25 -9.78 8.97
C ARG A 125 0.85 -10.42 8.11
N ILE A 126 1.88 -11.00 8.74
CA ILE A 126 2.96 -11.70 8.03
C ILE A 126 2.41 -12.93 7.30
N ILE A 127 1.60 -13.75 7.98
CA ILE A 127 0.96 -14.94 7.37
C ILE A 127 0.15 -14.53 6.13
N THR A 128 -0.71 -13.53 6.27
CA THR A 128 -1.51 -13.00 5.16
C THR A 128 -0.63 -12.52 3.99
N HIS A 129 0.51 -11.89 4.28
CA HIS A 129 1.43 -11.43 3.25
C HIS A 129 2.08 -12.61 2.51
N LEU A 130 2.50 -13.65 3.22
CA LEU A 130 3.09 -14.86 2.64
C LEU A 130 2.09 -15.61 1.74
N GLU A 131 0.83 -15.73 2.17
CA GLU A 131 -0.24 -16.36 1.38
C GLU A 131 -0.50 -15.62 0.06
N ASN A 132 -0.57 -14.29 0.11
CA ASN A 132 -0.76 -13.45 -1.08
C ASN A 132 0.43 -13.57 -2.05
N THR A 133 1.65 -13.55 -1.51
CA THR A 133 2.88 -13.68 -2.30
C THR A 133 2.95 -15.04 -2.97
N THR A 134 2.62 -16.11 -2.23
CA THR A 134 2.54 -17.48 -2.77
C THR A 134 1.52 -17.58 -3.91
N SER A 135 0.38 -16.92 -3.79
CA SER A 135 -0.65 -16.90 -4.85
C SER A 135 -0.14 -16.22 -6.13
N LEU A 136 0.62 -15.13 -5.99
CA LEU A 136 1.24 -14.46 -7.12
C LEU A 136 2.33 -15.33 -7.78
N MET A 137 3.14 -16.04 -7.00
CA MET A 137 4.15 -16.97 -7.55
C MET A 137 3.50 -18.07 -8.39
N LYS A 138 2.37 -18.64 -7.93
CA LYS A 138 1.60 -19.63 -8.71
C LYS A 138 1.09 -19.08 -10.04
N LEU A 139 0.71 -17.81 -10.08
CA LEU A 139 0.28 -17.14 -11.31
C LEU A 139 1.42 -17.05 -12.32
N PHE A 140 2.62 -16.65 -11.90
CA PHE A 140 3.79 -16.60 -12.77
C PHE A 140 4.15 -17.98 -13.32
N GLN A 141 4.17 -19.00 -12.46
CA GLN A 141 4.42 -20.39 -12.88
C GLN A 141 3.37 -20.94 -13.86
N TYR A 142 2.14 -20.44 -13.82
CA TYR A 142 1.09 -20.82 -14.77
C TYR A 142 1.35 -20.25 -16.17
N TYR A 143 1.85 -19.01 -16.28
CA TYR A 143 2.11 -18.34 -17.56
C TYR A 143 3.50 -18.63 -18.16
N GLU A 144 4.40 -19.27 -17.40
CA GLU A 144 5.67 -19.81 -17.92
C GLU A 144 5.50 -21.17 -18.63
N LYS A 145 4.31 -21.79 -18.54
CA LYS A 145 3.95 -23.03 -19.25
C LYS A 145 3.20 -22.71 -20.55
#